data_AF-A0A971F1T5-F1
#
_entry.id   AF-A0A971F1T5-F1
#
_cell.length_a   1.000
_cell.length_b   1.000
_cell.length_c   1.000
_cell.angle_alpha   90.00
_cell.angle_beta   90.00
_cell.angle_gamma   90.00
#
_symmetry.space_group_name_H-M   'P 1'
#
loop_
_entity.id
_entity.type
_entity.pdbx_description
1 polymer ?
#
loop_
_entity_poly.entity_id
_entity_poly.type
_entity_poly.pdbx_seq_one_letter_code
_entity_poly.pdbx_strand_id
1 'polypeptide(L)'
;DKALKKHELSFQQPVLENEFTYQQIGYIPHDHYNKLTWIVGEKHFAVILNGEVRFCGVNFHYMNMDLHLHTPQTIIIGTNGQGRKLFRSIRISQLKTSPKTNTRQGAMKIDMKQSNNKLPNLRQIVHPEYGQNYWFNGCAGYLMECLGEKDYDYWFFAGISGENFTQFYSRNYFRGDGLVDYRLSEKGNHGFIEEIFAKCGYASTFVPLRQILSNREMYVQMLMAYIDRGLPVILNDYGNNPHNRFSWGVLVGYEDYGRTLLYIGGDATEPDSISMDDLLPKGYVEEGDHCHGWLFVGEKLESKDLTGVYRERVLSLPQLLTYENENYCLGEKAFRAWADSIENGSFEQIRPEEFDNWAMYTVYVCGLATNSGGCRGFLEKALALNPDMIFINTIIELYQKTGHYWNNDNGEDLEALGGGFNVRLEALQSKSKRKKMADKLRLFADCMDEVIDLVSRNSNTKK
;
A
#
# COMPACT_ATOMS: atom_id res chain seq x y z
N ASP A 1 -30.11 19.05 23.53
CA ASP A 1 -29.46 20.02 24.44
C ASP A 1 -28.37 19.36 25.32
N LYS A 2 -27.30 18.88 24.67
CA LYS A 2 -26.00 18.46 25.26
C LYS A 2 -24.84 19.05 24.43
N ALA A 3 -25.14 20.05 23.60
CA ALA A 3 -24.35 20.48 22.46
C ALA A 3 -23.73 21.87 22.66
N LEU A 4 -23.41 22.24 23.90
CA LEU A 4 -22.47 23.33 24.15
C LEU A 4 -21.08 22.81 23.81
N LYS A 5 -20.69 22.98 22.55
CA LYS A 5 -19.31 22.83 22.04
C LYS A 5 -18.37 23.54 23.01
N LYS A 6 -17.66 22.76 23.82
CA LYS A 6 -16.78 23.27 24.88
C LYS A 6 -15.59 23.97 24.23
N HIS A 7 -15.67 25.29 24.07
CA HIS A 7 -14.52 26.15 23.77
C HIS A 7 -13.62 25.60 22.66
N GLU A 8 -14.18 25.32 21.49
CA GLU A 8 -13.46 24.76 20.36
C GLU A 8 -12.89 25.85 19.44
N LEU A 9 -11.74 25.58 18.83
CA LEU A 9 -11.20 26.35 17.72
C LEU A 9 -11.35 25.52 16.45
N SER A 10 -12.14 26.01 15.50
CA SER A 10 -12.28 25.41 14.17
C SER A 10 -11.79 26.37 13.09
N PHE A 11 -11.08 25.86 12.09
CA PHE A 11 -10.66 26.63 10.92
C PHE A 11 -10.52 25.74 9.69
N GLN A 12 -10.75 26.32 8.52
CA GLN A 12 -10.38 25.72 7.25
C GLN A 12 -8.98 26.16 6.85
N GLN A 13 -8.18 25.24 6.31
CA GLN A 13 -6.87 25.59 5.78
C GLN A 13 -7.00 26.61 4.63
N PRO A 14 -6.08 27.59 4.53
CA PRO A 14 -5.94 28.38 3.32
C PRO A 14 -5.72 27.47 2.11
N VAL A 15 -6.38 27.77 0.99
CA VAL A 15 -6.25 27.10 -0.32
C VAL A 15 -6.93 25.74 -0.44
N LEU A 16 -6.80 24.84 0.55
CA LEU A 16 -7.35 23.48 0.45
C LEU A 16 -8.70 23.28 1.17
N GLU A 17 -9.12 24.24 1.99
CA GLU A 17 -10.41 24.26 2.71
C GLU A 17 -10.70 23.07 3.66
N ASN A 18 -9.73 22.18 3.88
CA ASN A 18 -9.79 21.13 4.89
C ASN A 18 -10.12 21.70 6.27
N GLU A 19 -11.16 21.19 6.93
CA GLU A 19 -11.59 21.66 8.25
C GLU A 19 -10.78 20.99 9.38
N PHE A 20 -10.21 21.83 10.25
CA PHE A 20 -9.53 21.41 11.47
C PHE A 20 -10.34 21.88 12.66
N THR A 21 -10.50 21.01 13.65
CA THR A 21 -11.20 21.34 14.90
C THR A 21 -10.40 20.86 16.10
N TYR A 22 -10.11 21.78 17.01
CA TYR A 22 -9.36 21.54 18.23
C TYR A 22 -10.22 21.91 19.43
N GLN A 23 -10.50 20.93 20.28
CA GLN A 23 -11.33 21.11 21.46
C GLN A 23 -10.54 21.82 22.58
N GLN A 24 -11.24 22.56 23.45
CA GLN A 24 -10.72 23.20 24.67
C GLN A 24 -9.74 24.38 24.49
N ILE A 25 -9.31 24.71 23.26
CA ILE A 25 -8.37 25.81 23.01
C ILE A 25 -9.03 27.09 22.43
N GLY A 26 -10.36 27.12 22.32
CA GLY A 26 -11.15 28.22 21.75
C GLY A 26 -11.94 29.04 22.77
N TYR A 27 -11.53 29.05 24.04
CA TYR A 27 -12.24 29.82 25.09
C TYR A 27 -12.14 31.33 24.82
N ILE A 28 -13.27 32.04 24.89
CA ILE A 28 -13.33 33.50 24.86
C ILE A 28 -14.11 34.03 26.07
N PRO A 29 -13.60 35.05 26.78
CA PRO A 29 -14.40 35.80 27.74
C PRO A 29 -15.60 36.46 27.04
N HIS A 30 -16.78 36.23 27.60
CA HIS A 30 -17.99 36.97 27.28
C HIS A 30 -17.90 38.33 28.03
N ASP A 31 -18.32 39.43 27.40
CA ASP A 31 -18.30 40.82 27.94
C ASP A 31 -17.03 41.66 27.77
N HIS A 32 -16.06 41.19 26.98
CA HIS A 32 -14.89 42.00 26.60
C HIS A 32 -14.61 41.95 25.08
N TYR A 33 -13.92 42.96 24.58
CA TYR A 33 -13.38 42.93 23.22
C TYR A 33 -12.27 41.89 23.12
N ASN A 34 -12.47 40.88 22.28
CA ASN A 34 -11.49 39.84 22.00
C ASN A 34 -10.64 40.22 20.78
N LYS A 35 -9.35 39.89 20.82
CA LYS A 35 -8.43 40.06 19.69
C LYS A 35 -8.04 38.70 19.13
N LEU A 36 -8.51 38.39 17.93
CA LEU A 36 -8.07 37.25 17.14
C LEU A 36 -7.01 37.70 16.14
N THR A 37 -5.87 37.01 16.10
CA THR A 37 -4.82 37.22 15.09
C THR A 37 -4.51 35.89 14.44
N TRP A 38 -4.57 35.85 13.11
CA TRP A 38 -4.11 34.71 12.32
C TRP A 38 -2.80 35.10 11.64
N ILE A 39 -1.83 34.21 11.72
CA ILE A 39 -0.57 34.33 11.01
C ILE A 39 -0.53 33.18 10.02
N VAL A 40 -0.71 33.50 8.74
CA VAL A 40 -0.53 32.58 7.63
C VAL A 40 0.87 32.84 7.07
N GLY A 41 1.84 32.09 7.53
CA GLY A 41 3.25 32.24 7.16
C GLY A 41 3.74 31.11 6.27
N GLU A 42 4.82 31.36 5.54
CA GLU A 42 5.47 30.35 4.67
C GLU A 42 6.00 29.12 5.42
N LYS A 43 6.14 29.20 6.75
CA LYS A 43 6.67 28.11 7.59
C LYS A 43 5.74 27.72 8.74
N HIS A 44 4.86 28.63 9.17
CA HIS A 44 4.03 28.44 10.35
C HIS A 44 2.65 29.02 10.12
N PHE A 45 1.63 28.29 10.55
CA PHE A 45 0.28 28.78 10.71
C PHE A 45 0.03 28.95 12.20
N ALA A 46 -0.38 30.14 12.64
CA ALA A 46 -0.69 30.37 14.04
C ALA A 46 -2.01 31.11 14.24
N VAL A 47 -2.74 30.70 15.28
CA VAL A 47 -3.95 31.37 15.77
C VAL A 47 -3.67 31.89 17.17
N ILE A 48 -3.77 33.20 17.34
CA ILE A 48 -3.52 33.92 18.58
C ILE A 48 -4.81 34.57 19.04
N LEU A 49 -5.20 34.32 20.28
CA LEU A 49 -6.40 34.86 20.89
C LEU A 49 -6.05 35.62 22.18
N ASN A 50 -6.39 36.90 22.22
CA ASN A 50 -6.09 37.81 23.33
C ASN A 50 -4.60 37.85 23.73
N GLY A 51 -3.71 37.67 22.76
CA GLY A 51 -2.25 37.66 22.97
C GLY A 51 -1.67 36.28 23.30
N GLU A 52 -2.50 35.26 23.46
CA GLU A 52 -2.06 33.89 23.71
C GLU A 52 -2.10 33.06 22.43
N VAL A 53 -1.02 32.33 22.12
CA VAL A 53 -0.97 31.41 20.97
C VAL A 53 -1.84 30.19 21.31
N ARG A 54 -3.00 30.07 20.66
CA ARG A 54 -3.92 28.94 20.84
C ARG A 54 -3.56 27.76 19.97
N PHE A 55 -3.06 28.04 18.77
CA PHE A 55 -2.64 27.03 17.82
C PHE A 55 -1.40 27.51 17.08
N CYS A 56 -0.44 26.61 16.86
CA CYS A 56 0.67 26.80 15.95
C CYS A 56 1.00 25.47 15.28
N GLY A 57 1.07 25.45 13.96
CA GLY A 57 1.44 24.25 13.22
C GLY A 57 2.32 24.56 12.01
N VAL A 58 2.95 23.52 11.51
CA VAL A 58 3.90 23.52 10.38
C VAL A 58 3.44 22.51 9.32
N ASN A 59 4.09 22.51 8.16
CA ASN A 59 3.85 21.53 7.07
C ASN A 59 2.43 21.52 6.51
N PHE A 60 1.74 22.65 6.55
CA PHE A 60 0.50 22.81 5.80
C PHE A 60 0.80 22.87 4.30
N HIS A 61 -0.02 22.23 3.47
CA HIS A 61 0.20 22.17 2.02
C HIS A 61 0.48 23.53 1.37
N TYR A 62 -0.23 24.59 1.79
CA TYR A 62 -0.03 25.95 1.27
C TYR A 62 1.39 26.50 1.50
N MET A 63 2.12 26.01 2.52
CA MET A 63 3.47 26.48 2.85
C MET A 63 4.50 26.10 1.77
N ASN A 64 4.21 25.03 1.02
CA ASN A 64 5.02 24.58 -0.11
C ASN A 64 4.56 25.18 -1.44
N MET A 65 3.42 25.89 -1.47
CA MET A 65 2.87 26.50 -2.67
C MET A 65 3.50 27.88 -2.93
N ASP A 66 3.63 28.26 -4.21
CA ASP A 66 3.95 29.63 -4.59
C ASP A 66 2.67 30.47 -4.62
N LEU A 67 2.37 31.09 -3.48
CA LEU A 67 1.17 31.90 -3.28
C LEU A 67 1.13 33.16 -4.15
N HIS A 68 2.23 33.55 -4.82
CA HIS A 68 2.25 34.70 -5.74
C HIS A 68 1.48 34.47 -7.03
N LEU A 69 1.28 33.22 -7.42
CA LEU A 69 0.56 32.85 -8.65
C LEU A 69 -0.95 32.67 -8.43
N HIS A 70 -1.40 32.73 -7.19
CA HIS A 70 -2.81 32.54 -6.85
C HIS A 70 -3.57 33.87 -6.84
N THR A 71 -4.79 33.84 -7.37
CA THR A 71 -5.75 34.94 -7.23
C THR A 71 -6.16 35.08 -5.77
N PRO A 72 -6.13 36.30 -5.20
CA PRO A 72 -6.63 36.56 -3.86
C PRO A 72 -8.07 36.07 -3.67
N GLN A 73 -8.33 35.38 -2.56
CA GLN A 73 -9.64 34.85 -2.20
C GLN A 73 -10.36 35.73 -1.18
N THR A 74 -11.68 35.59 -1.11
CA THR A 74 -12.50 36.30 -0.12
C THR A 74 -12.33 35.68 1.26
N ILE A 75 -11.97 36.48 2.27
CA ILE A 75 -11.96 36.04 3.67
C ILE A 75 -13.39 36.17 4.23
N ILE A 76 -14.00 35.05 4.61
CA ILE A 76 -15.30 35.02 5.27
C ILE A 76 -15.08 34.89 6.78
N ILE A 77 -15.62 35.82 7.57
CA ILE A 77 -15.53 35.81 9.03
C ILE A 77 -16.95 35.74 9.59
N GLY A 78 -17.26 34.70 10.37
CA GLY A 78 -18.58 34.51 10.95
C GLY A 78 -18.58 33.62 12.20
N THR A 79 -19.73 33.51 12.86
CA THR A 79 -19.99 32.54 13.94
C THR A 79 -21.21 31.71 13.59
N ASN A 80 -21.29 30.49 14.08
CA ASN A 80 -22.36 29.50 13.85
C ASN A 80 -23.73 29.84 14.48
N GLY A 81 -24.21 31.08 14.31
CA GLY A 81 -25.62 31.43 14.50
C GLY A 81 -26.04 31.99 15.87
N GLN A 82 -25.12 32.31 16.78
CA GLN A 82 -25.48 32.83 18.12
C GLN A 82 -24.95 34.27 18.35
N GLY A 83 -25.78 35.24 17.96
CA GLY A 83 -25.69 36.67 18.35
C GLY A 83 -24.99 37.60 17.35
N ARG A 84 -25.42 38.88 17.31
CA ARG A 84 -24.74 39.96 16.58
C ARG A 84 -23.32 40.14 17.13
N LYS A 85 -22.31 40.15 16.24
CA LYS A 85 -20.92 40.45 16.60
C LYS A 85 -20.55 41.83 16.06
N LEU A 86 -19.92 42.63 16.91
CA LEU A 86 -19.40 43.94 16.56
C LEU A 86 -17.88 43.83 16.46
N PHE A 87 -17.35 44.01 15.25
CA PHE A 87 -15.91 44.07 15.05
C PHE A 87 -15.43 45.48 15.32
N ARG A 88 -14.60 45.68 16.36
CA ARG A 88 -13.98 46.99 16.62
C ARG A 88 -13.02 47.40 15.51
N SER A 89 -12.26 46.44 15.00
CA SER A 89 -11.34 46.64 13.86
C SER A 89 -10.97 45.29 13.26
N ILE A 90 -10.88 45.23 11.93
CA ILE A 90 -10.25 44.13 11.21
C ILE A 90 -8.95 44.68 10.64
N ARG A 91 -7.83 44.00 10.89
CA ARG A 91 -6.53 44.36 10.31
C ARG A 91 -6.01 43.17 9.54
N ILE A 92 -5.85 43.33 8.24
CA ILE A 92 -5.20 42.36 7.38
C ILE A 92 -3.82 42.93 7.06
N SER A 93 -2.79 42.23 7.53
CA SER A 93 -1.41 42.56 7.20
C SER A 93 -0.88 41.45 6.31
N GLN A 94 -0.72 41.73 5.02
CA GLN A 94 -0.05 40.81 4.12
C GLN A 94 1.45 40.87 4.43
N LEU A 95 2.00 39.76 4.93
CA LEU A 95 3.45 39.61 4.96
C LEU A 95 3.92 39.63 3.51
N LYS A 96 4.97 40.40 3.21
CA LYS A 96 5.57 40.46 1.88
C LYS A 96 6.09 39.06 1.56
N THR A 97 5.31 38.29 0.81
CA THR A 97 5.74 36.99 0.29
C THR A 97 6.92 37.29 -0.62
N SER A 98 8.02 36.57 -0.44
CA SER A 98 9.17 36.70 -1.35
C SER A 98 8.99 35.66 -2.43
N PRO A 99 9.09 36.00 -3.73
CA PRO A 99 9.08 34.99 -4.78
C PRO A 99 10.14 33.94 -4.45
N LYS A 100 9.80 32.65 -4.47
CA LYS A 100 10.77 31.58 -4.19
C LYS A 100 11.80 31.41 -5.32
N THR A 101 11.77 32.27 -6.34
CA THR A 101 12.74 32.30 -7.45
C THR A 101 13.94 33.21 -7.13
N ASN A 102 15.07 32.61 -6.72
CA ASN A 102 16.39 33.24 -6.88
C ASN A 102 16.84 33.07 -8.34
N THR A 103 16.45 34.00 -9.21
CA THR A 103 16.88 34.01 -10.61
C THR A 103 18.33 34.53 -10.69
N ARG A 104 19.31 33.64 -10.90
CA ARG A 104 20.57 34.06 -11.53
C ARG A 104 20.26 34.43 -12.98
N GLN A 105 20.66 35.62 -13.42
CA GLN A 105 20.55 36.07 -14.81
C GLN A 105 21.06 34.98 -15.76
N GLY A 106 20.18 34.46 -16.62
CA GLY A 106 20.55 33.50 -17.67
C GLY A 106 19.56 32.36 -17.95
N ALA A 107 18.54 32.13 -17.12
CA ALA A 107 17.54 31.10 -17.42
C ALA A 107 16.13 31.55 -17.02
N MET A 108 15.39 32.14 -17.96
CA MET A 108 13.93 32.12 -17.92
C MET A 108 13.48 30.66 -18.15
N LYS A 109 13.43 29.84 -17.10
CA LYS A 109 12.50 28.70 -17.06
C LYS A 109 11.19 29.26 -16.53
N ILE A 110 10.31 29.60 -17.45
CA ILE A 110 8.89 29.75 -17.17
C ILE A 110 8.44 28.34 -16.71
N ASP A 111 8.04 28.17 -15.44
CA ASP A 111 7.29 26.99 -15.02
C ASP A 111 5.89 27.09 -15.65
N MET A 112 5.83 26.88 -16.97
CA MET A 112 4.60 26.43 -17.58
C MET A 112 4.31 25.08 -16.93
N LYS A 113 3.10 24.88 -16.37
CA LYS A 113 2.62 23.54 -16.04
C LYS A 113 2.96 22.66 -17.23
N GLN A 114 3.81 21.66 -17.01
CA GLN A 114 4.20 20.77 -18.07
C GLN A 114 2.91 20.11 -18.57
N SER A 115 2.68 20.16 -19.87
CA SER A 115 1.52 19.48 -20.46
C SER A 115 1.71 17.97 -20.41
N ASN A 116 2.96 17.52 -20.43
CA ASN A 116 3.33 16.11 -20.41
C ASN A 116 4.62 15.95 -19.60
N ASN A 117 4.71 14.87 -18.85
CA ASN A 117 5.94 14.46 -18.19
C ASN A 117 5.96 12.94 -18.01
N LYS A 118 7.14 12.35 -17.96
CA LYS A 118 7.34 10.94 -17.64
C LYS A 118 8.64 10.75 -16.86
N LEU A 119 8.66 9.77 -15.97
CA LEU A 119 9.87 9.43 -15.23
C LEU A 119 10.99 9.01 -16.20
N PRO A 120 12.25 9.34 -15.89
CA PRO A 120 13.37 9.08 -16.80
C PRO A 120 13.86 7.62 -16.78
N ASN A 121 13.61 6.88 -15.70
CA ASN A 121 14.12 5.52 -15.48
C ASN A 121 12.99 4.48 -15.67
N LEU A 122 12.50 4.36 -16.90
CA LEU A 122 11.43 3.43 -17.25
C LEU A 122 12.04 2.09 -17.66
N ARG A 123 11.48 1.01 -17.11
CA ARG A 123 11.90 -0.37 -17.37
C ARG A 123 10.87 -1.34 -16.80
N GLN A 124 11.07 -2.61 -17.07
CA GLN A 124 10.39 -3.70 -16.37
C GLN A 124 10.67 -3.64 -14.86
N ILE A 125 9.59 -3.70 -14.08
CA ILE A 125 9.62 -3.55 -12.62
C ILE A 125 9.58 -4.90 -11.91
N VAL A 126 8.88 -5.87 -12.51
CA VAL A 126 8.76 -7.24 -12.02
C VAL A 126 9.35 -8.18 -13.06
N HIS A 127 10.22 -9.08 -12.62
CA HIS A 127 10.89 -10.09 -13.45
C HIS A 127 10.43 -11.51 -13.08
N PRO A 128 9.33 -12.02 -13.67
CA PRO A 128 8.84 -13.37 -13.40
C PRO A 128 9.89 -14.45 -13.65
N GLU A 129 10.80 -14.23 -14.60
CA GLU A 129 11.94 -15.11 -14.89
C GLU A 129 12.92 -15.27 -13.72
N TYR A 130 12.90 -14.34 -12.76
CA TYR A 130 13.66 -14.41 -11.51
C TYR A 130 12.82 -14.87 -10.32
N GLY A 131 11.58 -15.34 -10.55
CA GLY A 131 10.64 -15.73 -9.50
C GLY A 131 9.99 -14.53 -8.80
N GLN A 132 9.97 -13.36 -9.43
CA GLN A 132 9.28 -12.19 -8.90
C GLN A 132 7.81 -12.25 -9.29
N ASN A 133 6.97 -12.84 -8.44
CA ASN A 133 5.55 -13.06 -8.72
C ASN A 133 4.61 -12.09 -8.01
N TYR A 134 5.11 -11.29 -7.06
CA TYR A 134 4.30 -10.39 -6.25
C TYR A 134 4.47 -8.93 -6.70
N TRP A 135 3.52 -8.42 -7.46
CA TRP A 135 3.71 -7.18 -8.22
C TRP A 135 3.82 -5.94 -7.33
N PHE A 136 3.10 -5.90 -6.20
CA PHE A 136 3.24 -4.84 -5.21
C PHE A 136 4.70 -4.64 -4.78
N ASN A 137 5.45 -5.73 -4.53
CA ASN A 137 6.83 -5.64 -4.07
C ASN A 137 7.77 -5.04 -5.14
N GLY A 138 7.51 -5.32 -6.41
CA GLY A 138 8.22 -4.68 -7.52
C GLY A 138 7.91 -3.19 -7.57
N CYS A 139 6.63 -2.81 -7.50
CA CYS A 139 6.19 -1.42 -7.47
C CYS A 139 6.83 -0.65 -6.29
N ALA A 140 6.84 -1.25 -5.10
CA ALA A 140 7.45 -0.67 -3.91
C ALA A 140 8.97 -0.53 -4.07
N GLY A 141 9.67 -1.56 -4.57
CA GLY A 141 11.11 -1.49 -4.84
C GLY A 141 11.48 -0.40 -5.85
N TYR A 142 10.71 -0.28 -6.94
CA TYR A 142 10.90 0.77 -7.95
C TYR A 142 10.69 2.18 -7.37
N LEU A 143 9.66 2.35 -6.55
CA LEU A 143 9.39 3.61 -5.84
C LEU A 143 10.55 3.99 -4.90
N MET A 144 11.07 3.03 -4.13
CA MET A 144 12.20 3.28 -3.23
C MET A 144 13.50 3.58 -3.98
N GLU A 145 13.74 2.95 -5.13
CA GLU A 145 14.85 3.31 -6.01
C GLU A 145 14.76 4.75 -6.50
N CYS A 146 13.55 5.22 -6.88
CA CYS A 146 13.33 6.61 -7.28
C CYS A 146 13.62 7.61 -6.14
N LEU A 147 13.48 7.18 -4.88
CA LEU A 147 13.89 7.92 -3.69
C LEU A 147 15.40 7.81 -3.38
N GLY A 148 16.14 7.00 -4.13
CA GLY A 148 17.57 6.77 -3.92
C GLY A 148 17.89 5.69 -2.87
N GLU A 149 16.91 4.92 -2.41
CA GLU A 149 17.07 3.88 -1.39
C GLU A 149 17.41 2.53 -2.04
N LYS A 150 18.68 2.13 -1.96
CA LYS A 150 19.18 0.91 -2.63
C LYS A 150 18.94 -0.38 -1.85
N ASP A 151 18.69 -0.28 -0.54
CA ASP A 151 18.51 -1.44 0.33
C ASP A 151 17.08 -2.01 0.32
N TYR A 152 16.14 -1.27 -0.28
CA TYR A 152 14.72 -1.58 -0.32
C TYR A 152 14.31 -2.04 -1.73
N ASP A 153 14.83 -3.19 -2.14
CA ASP A 153 14.51 -3.83 -3.42
C ASP A 153 13.26 -4.73 -3.34
N TYR A 154 12.93 -5.40 -4.45
CA TYR A 154 11.84 -6.38 -4.52
C TYR A 154 11.91 -7.42 -3.39
N TRP A 155 13.09 -8.00 -3.15
CA TRP A 155 13.25 -9.11 -2.21
C TRP A 155 13.15 -8.65 -0.75
N PHE A 156 13.58 -7.41 -0.47
CA PHE A 156 13.31 -6.76 0.79
C PHE A 156 11.80 -6.63 1.02
N PHE A 157 11.05 -6.06 0.06
CA PHE A 157 9.60 -5.87 0.21
C PHE A 157 8.85 -7.19 0.33
N ALA A 158 9.17 -8.19 -0.50
CA ALA A 158 8.57 -9.52 -0.44
C ALA A 158 8.81 -10.22 0.90
N GLY A 159 9.94 -9.94 1.57
CA GLY A 159 10.19 -10.42 2.92
C GLY A 159 9.45 -9.62 4.00
N ILE A 160 9.48 -8.27 3.97
CA ILE A 160 8.87 -7.45 5.04
C ILE A 160 7.34 -7.44 5.00
N SER A 161 6.73 -7.52 3.81
CA SER A 161 5.28 -7.71 3.62
C SER A 161 4.86 -9.08 4.14
N GLY A 162 5.74 -10.07 3.99
CA GLY A 162 5.53 -11.46 4.40
C GLY A 162 5.12 -12.37 3.24
N GLU A 163 5.02 -11.84 2.02
CA GLU A 163 4.57 -12.59 0.85
C GLU A 163 5.44 -13.81 0.55
N ASN A 164 6.76 -13.70 0.67
CA ASN A 164 7.69 -14.82 0.45
C ASN A 164 7.56 -15.97 1.46
N PHE A 165 6.82 -15.78 2.56
CA PHE A 165 6.67 -16.78 3.62
C PHE A 165 5.28 -17.42 3.62
N THR A 166 4.29 -16.74 3.05
CA THR A 166 2.91 -16.95 3.48
C THR A 166 2.11 -17.64 2.40
N GLN A 167 1.73 -18.90 2.64
CA GLN A 167 0.64 -19.52 1.90
C GLN A 167 -0.69 -18.87 2.30
N PHE A 168 -1.61 -18.72 1.35
CA PHE A 168 -2.96 -18.22 1.56
C PHE A 168 -3.99 -19.19 0.95
N TYR A 169 -5.20 -19.17 1.50
CA TYR A 169 -6.33 -19.93 0.97
C TYR A 169 -7.65 -19.20 1.26
N SER A 170 -8.48 -18.99 0.23
CA SER A 170 -9.81 -18.37 0.36
C SER A 170 -10.87 -19.39 0.73
N ARG A 171 -11.74 -19.04 1.67
CA ARG A 171 -12.89 -19.88 2.08
C ARG A 171 -14.17 -19.53 1.31
N ASN A 172 -14.24 -18.36 0.69
CA ASN A 172 -15.44 -17.87 0.02
C ASN A 172 -15.24 -17.50 -1.45
N TYR A 173 -14.32 -16.58 -1.75
CA TYR A 173 -14.09 -16.10 -3.11
C TYR A 173 -12.63 -15.67 -3.33
N PHE A 174 -12.25 -15.52 -4.59
CA PHE A 174 -10.89 -15.14 -4.98
C PHE A 174 -10.53 -13.73 -4.52
N ARG A 175 -9.37 -13.60 -3.84
CA ARG A 175 -8.96 -12.35 -3.21
C ARG A 175 -7.71 -11.70 -3.80
N GLY A 176 -7.21 -12.18 -4.93
CA GLY A 176 -5.96 -11.70 -5.51
C GLY A 176 -4.84 -12.72 -5.37
N ASP A 177 -3.63 -12.28 -5.69
CA ASP A 177 -2.50 -13.16 -6.02
C ASP A 177 -1.49 -13.29 -4.88
N GLY A 178 -1.65 -12.53 -3.79
CA GLY A 178 -0.71 -12.54 -2.67
C GLY A 178 -1.28 -12.04 -1.35
N LEU A 179 -0.47 -12.16 -0.29
CA LEU A 179 -0.84 -11.74 1.07
C LEU A 179 -1.31 -10.28 1.11
N VAL A 180 -0.69 -9.40 0.32
CA VAL A 180 -1.04 -7.99 0.29
C VAL A 180 -2.49 -7.79 -0.14
N ASP A 181 -2.95 -8.50 -1.17
CA ASP A 181 -4.33 -8.43 -1.65
C ASP A 181 -5.31 -8.96 -0.60
N TYR A 182 -4.97 -10.09 0.03
CA TYR A 182 -5.79 -10.68 1.10
C TYR A 182 -5.96 -9.73 2.28
N ARG A 183 -4.87 -9.09 2.76
CA ARG A 183 -4.92 -8.12 3.85
C ARG A 183 -5.67 -6.86 3.46
N LEU A 184 -5.51 -6.40 2.22
CA LEU A 184 -6.19 -5.22 1.71
C LEU A 184 -7.69 -5.46 1.46
N SER A 185 -8.10 -6.71 1.25
CA SER A 185 -9.51 -7.11 1.16
C SER A 185 -10.26 -7.10 2.50
N GLU A 186 -9.58 -6.75 3.60
CA GLU A 186 -10.23 -6.57 4.90
C GLU A 186 -10.78 -5.15 5.02
N LYS A 187 -12.05 -5.06 5.41
CA LYS A 187 -12.75 -3.79 5.51
C LYS A 187 -12.01 -2.78 6.39
N GLY A 188 -11.56 -1.69 5.77
CA GLY A 188 -10.87 -0.59 6.45
C GLY A 188 -9.40 -0.86 6.79
N ASN A 189 -8.81 -1.95 6.30
CA ASN A 189 -7.43 -2.33 6.59
C ASN A 189 -6.40 -1.74 5.60
N HIS A 190 -6.68 -0.55 5.05
CA HIS A 190 -5.76 0.12 4.11
C HIS A 190 -4.43 0.51 4.77
N GLY A 191 -4.45 0.71 6.10
CA GLY A 191 -3.26 0.99 6.91
C GLY A 191 -2.19 -0.10 6.81
N PHE A 192 -2.55 -1.34 6.41
CA PHE A 192 -1.58 -2.39 6.15
C PHE A 192 -0.53 -2.00 5.09
N ILE A 193 -0.95 -1.31 4.03
CA ILE A 193 -0.01 -0.83 2.99
C ILE A 193 0.91 0.24 3.58
N GLU A 194 0.37 1.14 4.40
CA GLU A 194 1.14 2.22 5.02
C GLU A 194 2.17 1.70 6.03
N GLU A 195 1.82 0.65 6.79
CA GLU A 195 2.71 -0.04 7.72
C GLU A 195 3.95 -0.63 7.02
N ILE A 196 3.82 -1.08 5.77
CA ILE A 196 4.96 -1.61 4.98
C ILE A 196 6.00 -0.50 4.75
N PHE A 197 5.58 0.71 4.38
CA PHE A 197 6.51 1.85 4.19
C PHE A 197 7.00 2.42 5.52
N ALA A 198 6.19 2.35 6.58
CA ALA A 198 6.64 2.73 7.93
C ALA A 198 7.81 1.86 8.42
N LYS A 199 7.87 0.57 8.03
CA LYS A 199 9.04 -0.31 8.29
C LYS A 199 10.30 0.13 7.54
N CYS A 200 10.16 0.92 6.49
CA CYS A 200 11.26 1.57 5.77
C CYS A 200 11.62 2.95 6.36
N GLY A 201 10.85 3.43 7.34
CA GLY A 201 11.03 4.76 7.93
C GLY A 201 10.37 5.89 7.12
N TYR A 202 9.42 5.56 6.24
CA TYR A 202 8.71 6.54 5.41
C TYR A 202 7.26 6.68 5.84
N ALA A 203 6.76 7.92 5.81
CA ALA A 203 5.31 8.15 5.77
C ALA A 203 4.76 7.66 4.43
N SER A 204 3.49 7.29 4.39
CA SER A 204 2.77 7.04 3.15
C SER A 204 1.28 7.21 3.37
N THR A 205 0.52 7.32 2.28
CA THR A 205 -0.94 7.43 2.34
C THR A 205 -1.55 6.61 1.23
N PHE A 206 -2.31 5.58 1.61
CA PHE A 206 -3.13 4.83 0.68
C PHE A 206 -4.50 5.50 0.56
N VAL A 207 -4.84 5.95 -0.64
CA VAL A 207 -6.10 6.61 -0.94
C VAL A 207 -7.01 5.63 -1.65
N PRO A 208 -8.11 5.17 -1.01
CA PRO A 208 -9.06 4.28 -1.65
C PRO A 208 -9.66 4.91 -2.91
N LEU A 209 -9.93 4.09 -3.93
CA LEU A 209 -10.44 4.52 -5.22
C LEU A 209 -11.75 5.30 -5.08
N ARG A 210 -12.64 4.90 -4.18
CA ARG A 210 -13.87 5.66 -3.87
C ARG A 210 -13.59 7.11 -3.48
N GLN A 211 -12.53 7.33 -2.70
CA GLN A 211 -12.10 8.68 -2.33
C GLN A 211 -11.47 9.40 -3.53
N ILE A 212 -10.65 8.71 -4.33
CA ILE A 212 -10.10 9.26 -5.57
C ILE A 212 -11.21 9.76 -6.50
N LEU A 213 -12.25 8.93 -6.71
CA LEU A 213 -13.38 9.22 -7.58
C LEU A 213 -14.24 10.38 -7.10
N SER A 214 -14.28 10.65 -5.79
CA SER A 214 -14.99 11.81 -5.24
C SER A 214 -14.35 13.16 -5.59
N ASN A 215 -13.07 13.15 -5.98
CA ASN A 215 -12.35 14.36 -6.40
C ASN A 215 -11.20 14.02 -7.37
N ARG A 216 -11.56 13.48 -8.55
CA ARG A 216 -10.60 12.92 -9.51
C ARG A 216 -9.55 13.95 -9.93
N GLU A 217 -9.99 15.19 -10.18
CA GLU A 217 -9.13 16.28 -10.62
C GLU A 217 -8.04 16.60 -9.58
N MET A 218 -8.38 16.64 -8.29
CA MET A 218 -7.39 16.86 -7.23
C MET A 218 -6.35 15.75 -7.18
N TYR A 219 -6.76 14.48 -7.24
CA TYR A 219 -5.84 13.35 -7.15
C TYR A 219 -4.96 13.20 -8.39
N VAL A 220 -5.47 13.53 -9.58
CA VAL A 220 -4.66 13.60 -10.79
C VAL A 220 -3.63 14.74 -10.70
N GLN A 221 -4.00 15.92 -10.19
CA GLN A 221 -3.02 16.99 -9.96
C GLN A 221 -1.96 16.58 -8.92
N MET A 222 -2.35 15.84 -7.88
CA MET A 222 -1.42 15.31 -6.90
C MET A 222 -0.46 14.30 -7.53
N LEU A 223 -0.96 13.35 -8.33
CA LEU A 223 -0.15 12.43 -9.14
C LEU A 223 0.86 13.19 -10.00
N MET A 224 0.41 14.19 -10.77
CA MET A 224 1.29 15.00 -11.63
C MET A 224 2.43 15.63 -10.81
N ALA A 225 2.14 16.15 -9.61
CA ALA A 225 3.14 16.73 -8.73
C ALA A 225 4.14 15.70 -8.14
N TYR A 226 3.78 14.42 -8.08
CA TYR A 226 4.71 13.34 -7.75
C TYR A 226 5.63 13.03 -8.94
N ILE A 227 5.05 12.86 -10.14
CA ILE A 227 5.82 12.63 -11.38
C ILE A 227 6.81 13.77 -11.64
N ASP A 228 6.40 15.03 -11.45
CA ASP A 228 7.25 16.20 -11.64
C ASP A 228 8.45 16.25 -10.66
N ARG A 229 8.33 15.57 -9.52
CA ARG A 229 9.43 15.39 -8.55
C ARG A 229 10.24 14.12 -8.78
N GLY A 230 9.95 13.38 -9.84
CA GLY A 230 10.64 12.13 -10.17
C GLY A 230 10.14 10.92 -9.39
N LEU A 231 8.93 10.95 -8.83
CA LEU A 231 8.37 9.87 -8.00
C LEU A 231 7.15 9.23 -8.66
N PRO A 232 7.09 7.89 -8.77
CA PRO A 232 5.89 7.20 -9.22
C PRO A 232 4.80 7.19 -8.14
N VAL A 233 3.57 6.86 -8.54
CA VAL A 233 2.46 6.56 -7.63
C VAL A 233 2.03 5.12 -7.87
N ILE A 234 1.96 4.31 -6.81
CA ILE A 234 1.54 2.90 -6.93
C ILE A 234 0.01 2.86 -7.04
N LEU A 235 -0.53 1.99 -7.89
CA LEU A 235 -1.96 1.72 -8.00
C LEU A 235 -2.25 0.21 -8.00
N ASN A 236 -3.45 -0.18 -7.56
CA ASN A 236 -3.94 -1.56 -7.60
C ASN A 236 -5.31 -1.71 -8.27
N ASP A 237 -5.64 -0.78 -9.18
CA ASP A 237 -6.82 -0.83 -10.03
C ASP A 237 -6.54 -0.04 -11.31
N TYR A 238 -6.98 -0.59 -12.45
CA TYR A 238 -6.81 0.01 -13.76
C TYR A 238 -8.12 0.47 -14.41
N GLY A 239 -9.25 0.44 -13.68
CA GLY A 239 -10.56 0.84 -14.18
C GLY A 239 -10.96 0.07 -15.43
N ASN A 240 -11.45 0.77 -16.45
CA ASN A 240 -11.82 0.20 -17.76
C ASN A 240 -10.59 0.05 -18.66
N ASN A 241 -9.57 -0.65 -18.19
CA ASN A 241 -8.28 -0.71 -18.88
C ASN A 241 -8.38 -1.39 -20.27
N PRO A 242 -8.10 -0.69 -21.37
CA PRO A 242 -8.16 -1.27 -22.71
C PRO A 242 -7.02 -2.27 -23.01
N HIS A 243 -5.99 -2.32 -22.15
CA HIS A 243 -4.80 -3.17 -22.31
C HIS A 243 -4.86 -4.46 -21.48
N ASN A 244 -5.97 -4.74 -20.80
CA ASN A 244 -6.16 -5.95 -19.97
C ASN A 244 -5.02 -6.16 -18.94
N ARG A 245 -4.50 -5.08 -18.35
CA ARG A 245 -3.62 -5.17 -17.17
C ARG A 245 -4.50 -5.20 -15.92
N PHE A 246 -4.21 -6.15 -15.04
CA PHE A 246 -4.91 -6.36 -13.76
C PHE A 246 -3.88 -6.36 -12.63
N SER A 247 -4.28 -6.18 -11.37
CA SER A 247 -3.39 -6.15 -10.19
C SER A 247 -2.57 -4.84 -10.01
N TRP A 248 -1.40 -4.92 -9.36
CA TRP A 248 -0.59 -3.76 -8.98
C TRP A 248 0.23 -3.18 -10.14
N GLY A 249 0.52 -1.88 -10.07
CA GLY A 249 1.43 -1.19 -10.98
C GLY A 249 1.92 0.14 -10.45
N VAL A 250 2.50 0.94 -11.34
CA VAL A 250 2.87 2.32 -11.05
C VAL A 250 2.42 3.26 -12.16
N LEU A 251 1.91 4.42 -11.76
CA LEU A 251 1.77 5.58 -12.62
C LEU A 251 3.13 6.27 -12.70
N VAL A 252 3.61 6.47 -13.93
CA VAL A 252 4.98 6.92 -14.23
C VAL A 252 5.01 8.16 -15.13
N GLY A 253 3.85 8.67 -15.53
CA GLY A 253 3.77 9.83 -16.38
C GLY A 253 2.36 10.31 -16.63
N TYR A 254 2.26 11.42 -17.34
CA TYR A 254 1.01 12.01 -17.77
C TYR A 254 1.21 12.77 -19.08
N GLU A 255 0.11 12.93 -19.81
CA GLU A 255 0.00 13.72 -21.02
C GLU A 255 -1.27 14.55 -21.02
N ASP A 256 -1.32 15.59 -21.86
CA ASP A 256 -2.43 16.55 -21.98
C ASP A 256 -2.97 17.02 -20.61
N TYR A 257 -2.07 17.48 -19.75
CA TYR A 257 -2.36 18.00 -18.41
C TYR A 257 -3.09 16.99 -17.50
N GLY A 258 -2.77 15.70 -17.65
CA GLY A 258 -3.33 14.62 -16.83
C GLY A 258 -4.61 14.01 -17.40
N ARG A 259 -5.01 14.35 -18.62
CA ARG A 259 -6.12 13.69 -19.32
C ARG A 259 -5.74 12.29 -19.78
N THR A 260 -4.47 12.05 -20.05
CA THR A 260 -3.90 10.73 -20.29
C THR A 260 -2.84 10.47 -19.25
N LEU A 261 -2.84 9.28 -18.67
CA LEU A 261 -1.90 8.83 -17.66
C LEU A 261 -1.08 7.68 -18.22
N LEU A 262 0.21 7.65 -17.88
CA LEU A 262 1.13 6.61 -18.30
C LEU A 262 1.40 5.68 -17.11
N TYR A 263 1.32 4.38 -17.32
CA TYR A 263 1.49 3.40 -16.26
C TYR A 263 2.28 2.18 -16.72
N ILE A 264 2.96 1.52 -15.78
CA ILE A 264 3.65 0.25 -15.99
C ILE A 264 3.00 -0.75 -15.05
N GLY A 265 2.49 -1.85 -15.61
CA GLY A 265 1.93 -2.98 -14.86
C GLY A 265 2.82 -4.21 -14.98
N GLY A 266 3.05 -4.91 -13.87
CA GLY A 266 3.74 -6.20 -13.81
C GLY A 266 5.07 -6.25 -14.60
N ASP A 267 5.09 -7.10 -15.63
CA ASP A 267 6.22 -7.43 -16.48
C ASP A 267 6.37 -6.54 -17.73
N ALA A 268 5.60 -5.44 -17.82
CA ALA A 268 5.68 -4.52 -18.94
C ALA A 268 7.07 -3.87 -19.05
N THR A 269 7.63 -3.84 -20.26
CA THR A 269 8.94 -3.22 -20.52
C THR A 269 8.85 -1.73 -20.86
N GLU A 270 7.67 -1.27 -21.30
CA GLU A 270 7.37 0.12 -21.64
C GLU A 270 6.04 0.54 -21.00
N PRO A 271 5.80 1.84 -20.73
CA PRO A 271 4.53 2.30 -20.20
C PRO A 271 3.40 2.19 -21.22
N ASP A 272 2.25 1.71 -20.75
CA ASP A 272 0.96 1.85 -21.44
C ASP A 272 0.36 3.23 -21.14
N SER A 273 -0.59 3.65 -21.96
CA SER A 273 -1.34 4.90 -21.78
C SER A 273 -2.81 4.61 -21.50
N ILE A 274 -3.42 5.34 -20.57
CA ILE A 274 -4.85 5.23 -20.26
C ILE A 274 -5.46 6.61 -20.08
N SER A 275 -6.68 6.81 -20.57
CA SER A 275 -7.39 8.07 -20.32
C SER A 275 -7.78 8.19 -18.85
N MET A 276 -7.87 9.41 -18.33
CA MET A 276 -8.34 9.67 -16.97
C MET A 276 -9.74 9.10 -16.75
N ASP A 277 -10.63 9.16 -17.74
CA ASP A 277 -12.00 8.66 -17.61
C ASP A 277 -12.07 7.13 -17.64
N ASP A 278 -11.14 6.46 -18.32
CA ASP A 278 -11.04 4.99 -18.30
C ASP A 278 -10.43 4.48 -17.00
N LEU A 279 -9.35 5.11 -16.52
CA LEU A 279 -8.71 4.73 -15.26
C LEU A 279 -9.58 5.05 -14.05
N LEU A 280 -10.28 6.19 -14.07
CA LEU A 280 -11.12 6.70 -12.98
C LEU A 280 -12.59 6.83 -13.43
N PRO A 281 -13.29 5.70 -13.64
CA PRO A 281 -14.62 5.70 -14.21
C PRO A 281 -15.65 6.27 -13.23
N LYS A 282 -16.54 7.13 -13.73
CA LYS A 282 -17.61 7.77 -12.91
C LYS A 282 -18.66 6.79 -12.38
N GLY A 283 -18.76 5.61 -12.98
CA GLY A 283 -19.75 4.58 -12.66
C GLY A 283 -19.19 3.42 -11.84
N TYR A 284 -18.04 3.59 -11.18
CA TYR A 284 -17.43 2.54 -10.37
C TYR A 284 -18.40 2.04 -9.29
N VAL A 285 -18.59 0.73 -9.26
CA VAL A 285 -19.28 0.01 -8.20
C VAL A 285 -18.23 -0.82 -7.51
N GLU A 286 -18.13 -0.68 -6.20
CA GLU A 286 -17.20 -1.47 -5.39
C GLU A 286 -17.66 -2.94 -5.42
N GLU A 287 -16.86 -3.81 -6.02
CA GLU A 287 -17.16 -5.24 -6.15
C GLU A 287 -16.43 -6.03 -5.06
N GLY A 288 -17.19 -6.76 -4.24
CA GLY A 288 -16.65 -7.58 -3.14
C GLY A 288 -16.12 -6.76 -1.96
N ASP A 289 -15.22 -7.36 -1.18
CA ASP A 289 -14.50 -6.67 -0.09
C ASP A 289 -13.13 -6.15 -0.56
N HIS A 290 -12.90 -6.06 -1.88
CA HIS A 290 -11.63 -5.59 -2.44
C HIS A 290 -11.46 -4.09 -2.24
N CYS A 291 -10.29 -3.69 -1.72
CA CYS A 291 -9.93 -2.29 -1.68
C CYS A 291 -8.93 -1.94 -2.77
N HIS A 292 -9.41 -1.15 -3.71
CA HIS A 292 -8.66 -0.52 -4.78
C HIS A 292 -8.27 0.91 -4.41
N GLY A 293 -7.18 1.43 -4.97
CA GLY A 293 -6.69 2.76 -4.63
C GLY A 293 -5.27 3.05 -5.13
N TRP A 294 -4.78 4.22 -4.74
CA TRP A 294 -3.44 4.70 -5.06
C TRP A 294 -2.64 4.96 -3.79
N LEU A 295 -1.35 4.63 -3.81
CA LEU A 295 -0.43 4.89 -2.72
C LEU A 295 0.53 6.03 -3.08
N PHE A 296 0.55 7.03 -2.21
CA PHE A 296 1.47 8.16 -2.28
C PHE A 296 2.51 8.05 -1.16
N VAL A 297 3.80 8.03 -1.51
CA VAL A 297 4.87 8.05 -0.51
C VAL A 297 5.01 9.45 0.11
N GLY A 298 5.23 9.51 1.41
CA GLY A 298 5.46 10.73 2.15
C GLY A 298 6.95 11.04 2.36
N GLU A 299 7.23 11.87 3.35
CA GLU A 299 8.60 12.18 3.75
C GLU A 299 9.27 11.02 4.48
N LYS A 300 10.61 11.00 4.45
CA LYS A 300 11.41 10.11 5.30
C LYS A 300 11.31 10.62 6.74
N LEU A 301 10.73 9.80 7.61
CA LEU A 301 10.53 10.11 9.03
C LEU A 301 11.78 9.77 9.84
N GLU A 302 12.39 8.62 9.53
CA GLU A 302 13.60 8.14 10.21
C GLU A 302 14.40 7.19 9.33
N SER A 303 15.67 6.97 9.66
CA SER A 303 16.48 5.92 9.06
C SER A 303 16.33 4.64 9.90
N LYS A 304 15.81 3.58 9.29
CA LYS A 304 15.64 2.28 9.95
C LYS A 304 16.91 1.46 9.87
N ASP A 305 17.29 0.84 10.99
CA ASP A 305 18.34 -0.17 11.02
C ASP A 305 17.83 -1.49 10.43
N LEU A 306 18.48 -1.97 9.37
CA LEU A 306 18.12 -3.22 8.71
C LEU A 306 18.23 -4.42 9.66
N THR A 307 19.16 -4.40 10.61
CA THR A 307 19.32 -5.51 11.58
C THR A 307 18.03 -5.71 12.38
N GLY A 308 17.48 -4.63 12.91
CA GLY A 308 16.19 -4.61 13.60
C GLY A 308 15.02 -5.04 12.71
N VAL A 309 14.92 -4.48 11.49
CA VAL A 309 13.80 -4.76 10.57
C VAL A 309 13.74 -6.25 10.19
N TYR A 310 14.86 -6.85 9.81
CA TYR A 310 14.91 -8.28 9.45
C TYR A 310 14.63 -9.18 10.65
N ARG A 311 15.18 -8.86 11.82
CA ARG A 311 14.92 -9.60 13.07
C ARG A 311 13.44 -9.58 13.43
N GLU A 312 12.83 -8.39 13.46
CA GLU A 312 11.41 -8.22 13.79
C GLU A 312 10.53 -9.03 12.84
N ARG A 313 10.83 -9.00 11.54
CA ARG A 313 10.04 -9.74 10.56
C ARG A 313 10.11 -11.24 10.78
N VAL A 314 11.30 -11.80 11.01
CA VAL A 314 11.48 -13.24 11.27
C VAL A 314 10.77 -13.64 12.56
N LEU A 315 10.94 -12.87 13.64
CA LEU A 315 10.32 -13.18 14.94
C LEU A 315 8.79 -13.06 14.94
N SER A 316 8.23 -12.27 14.04
CA SER A 316 6.78 -12.11 13.89
C SER A 316 6.14 -13.09 12.90
N LEU A 317 6.91 -14.02 12.32
CA LEU A 317 6.36 -15.05 11.40
C LEU A 317 5.23 -15.89 12.04
N PRO A 318 5.30 -16.36 13.31
CA PRO A 318 4.21 -17.09 13.93
C PRO A 318 2.87 -16.35 13.88
N GLN A 319 2.87 -15.05 14.18
CA GLN A 319 1.66 -14.23 14.15
C GLN A 319 1.09 -14.13 12.72
N LEU A 320 1.96 -14.02 11.71
CA LEU A 320 1.54 -13.95 10.32
C LEU A 320 1.01 -15.28 9.80
N LEU A 321 1.74 -16.37 10.04
CA LEU A 321 1.44 -17.68 9.48
C LEU A 321 0.19 -18.32 10.12
N THR A 322 -0.08 -18.03 11.40
CA THR A 322 -1.26 -18.57 12.10
C THR A 322 -2.54 -17.75 11.92
N TYR A 323 -2.46 -16.63 11.19
CA TYR A 323 -3.58 -15.72 11.00
C TYR A 323 -4.71 -16.36 10.19
N GLU A 324 -5.94 -16.16 10.66
CA GLU A 324 -7.15 -16.54 9.95
C GLU A 324 -8.33 -15.64 10.35
N ASN A 325 -9.32 -15.58 9.48
CA ASN A 325 -10.63 -15.02 9.75
C ASN A 325 -11.72 -15.87 9.07
N GLU A 326 -12.97 -15.46 9.11
CA GLU A 326 -14.08 -16.20 8.48
C GLU A 326 -13.92 -16.39 6.96
N ASN A 327 -13.16 -15.53 6.30
CA ASN A 327 -13.06 -15.44 4.85
C ASN A 327 -11.84 -16.17 4.27
N TYR A 328 -10.74 -16.22 5.00
CA TYR A 328 -9.49 -16.85 4.55
C TYR A 328 -8.59 -17.24 5.72
N CYS A 329 -7.61 -18.07 5.42
CA CYS A 329 -6.55 -18.47 6.35
C CYS A 329 -5.19 -18.41 5.68
N LEU A 330 -4.15 -18.24 6.50
CA LEU A 330 -2.75 -18.18 6.10
C LEU A 330 -1.96 -19.40 6.60
N GLY A 331 -0.72 -19.52 6.14
CA GLY A 331 0.29 -20.45 6.63
C GLY A 331 -0.16 -21.92 6.63
N GLU A 332 0.01 -22.58 7.77
CA GLU A 332 -0.30 -24.00 7.96
C GLU A 332 -1.80 -24.31 7.74
N LYS A 333 -2.67 -23.39 8.15
CA LYS A 333 -4.12 -23.54 8.01
C LYS A 333 -4.54 -23.39 6.57
N ALA A 334 -3.86 -22.54 5.80
CA ALA A 334 -4.10 -22.41 4.37
C ALA A 334 -3.86 -23.74 3.63
N PHE A 335 -2.74 -24.41 3.90
CA PHE A 335 -2.46 -25.73 3.30
C PHE A 335 -3.50 -26.78 3.68
N ARG A 336 -3.92 -26.83 4.95
CA ARG A 336 -4.91 -27.79 5.42
C ARG A 336 -6.30 -27.52 4.85
N ALA A 337 -6.74 -26.27 4.84
CA ALA A 337 -8.01 -25.88 4.24
C ALA A 337 -8.05 -26.19 2.74
N TRP A 338 -6.94 -25.95 2.03
CA TRP A 338 -6.80 -26.34 0.63
C TRP A 338 -6.88 -27.86 0.45
N ALA A 339 -6.14 -28.63 1.25
CA ALA A 339 -6.16 -30.09 1.22
C ALA A 339 -7.57 -30.66 1.49
N ASP A 340 -8.25 -30.15 2.51
CA ASP A 340 -9.59 -30.59 2.88
C ASP A 340 -10.61 -30.22 1.81
N SER A 341 -10.51 -29.02 1.22
CA SER A 341 -11.37 -28.59 0.12
C SER A 341 -11.28 -29.52 -1.09
N ILE A 342 -10.05 -29.88 -1.51
CA ILE A 342 -9.88 -30.79 -2.63
C ILE A 342 -10.36 -32.20 -2.26
N GLU A 343 -9.94 -32.75 -1.12
CA GLU A 343 -10.28 -34.14 -0.74
C GLU A 343 -11.80 -34.34 -0.61
N ASN A 344 -12.50 -33.35 -0.06
CA ASN A 344 -13.96 -33.37 0.12
C ASN A 344 -14.75 -33.09 -1.18
N GLY A 345 -14.07 -32.81 -2.29
CA GLY A 345 -14.68 -32.78 -3.61
C GLY A 345 -15.32 -31.49 -4.04
N SER A 346 -14.72 -30.36 -3.66
CA SER A 346 -15.17 -29.03 -4.10
C SER A 346 -15.24 -28.88 -5.64
N PHE A 347 -14.52 -29.71 -6.40
CA PHE A 347 -14.50 -29.70 -7.86
C PHE A 347 -15.42 -30.75 -8.53
N GLU A 348 -16.08 -31.63 -7.76
CA GLU A 348 -16.86 -32.75 -8.30
C GLU A 348 -18.02 -32.33 -9.21
N GLN A 349 -18.64 -31.20 -8.90
CA GLN A 349 -19.83 -30.70 -9.61
C GLN A 349 -19.53 -29.50 -10.52
N ILE A 350 -18.28 -29.04 -10.58
CA ILE A 350 -17.87 -27.93 -11.43
C ILE A 350 -17.85 -28.42 -12.88
N ARG A 351 -18.53 -27.70 -13.78
CA ARG A 351 -18.47 -27.98 -15.21
C ARG A 351 -17.23 -27.34 -15.84
N PRO A 352 -16.67 -27.88 -16.95
CA PRO A 352 -15.49 -27.32 -17.60
C PRO A 352 -15.60 -25.82 -17.92
N GLU A 353 -16.80 -25.36 -18.33
CA GLU A 353 -17.07 -23.95 -18.63
C GLU A 353 -17.17 -23.03 -17.40
N GLU A 354 -17.33 -23.59 -16.20
CA GLU A 354 -17.36 -22.86 -14.93
C GLU A 354 -15.99 -22.87 -14.23
N PHE A 355 -15.03 -23.67 -14.73
CA PHE A 355 -13.74 -23.84 -14.09
C PHE A 355 -12.79 -22.70 -14.43
N ASP A 356 -12.73 -21.71 -13.54
CA ASP A 356 -11.64 -20.73 -13.53
C ASP A 356 -10.39 -21.36 -12.89
N ASN A 357 -9.50 -21.88 -13.74
CA ASN A 357 -8.29 -22.55 -13.30
C ASN A 357 -7.38 -21.66 -12.43
N TRP A 358 -7.34 -20.34 -12.69
CA TRP A 358 -6.47 -19.44 -11.92
C TRP A 358 -7.05 -19.20 -10.54
N ALA A 359 -8.25 -18.62 -10.50
CA ALA A 359 -8.88 -18.15 -9.28
C ALA A 359 -9.23 -19.30 -8.32
N MET A 360 -9.55 -20.49 -8.85
CA MET A 360 -9.98 -21.62 -8.02
C MET A 360 -8.82 -22.51 -7.52
N TYR A 361 -7.65 -22.51 -8.18
CA TYR A 361 -6.58 -23.46 -7.84
C TYR A 361 -5.17 -22.95 -8.10
N THR A 362 -4.88 -22.47 -9.32
CA THR A 362 -3.50 -22.22 -9.76
C THR A 362 -2.83 -21.08 -9.00
N VAL A 363 -3.59 -20.10 -8.50
CA VAL A 363 -3.05 -19.05 -7.63
C VAL A 363 -2.36 -19.61 -6.38
N TYR A 364 -2.93 -20.67 -5.77
CA TYR A 364 -2.36 -21.28 -4.56
C TYR A 364 -1.06 -22.03 -4.87
N VAL A 365 -1.00 -22.67 -6.04
CA VAL A 365 0.21 -23.28 -6.57
C VAL A 365 1.29 -22.21 -6.82
N CYS A 366 0.90 -21.07 -7.40
CA CYS A 366 1.82 -19.96 -7.66
C CYS A 366 2.44 -19.41 -6.36
N GLY A 367 1.62 -19.16 -5.33
CA GLY A 367 2.09 -18.74 -4.01
C GLY A 367 3.06 -19.76 -3.40
N LEU A 368 2.66 -21.04 -3.37
CA LEU A 368 3.50 -22.14 -2.87
C LEU A 368 4.85 -22.24 -3.60
N ALA A 369 4.85 -22.20 -4.93
CA ALA A 369 6.05 -22.34 -5.74
C ALA A 369 7.00 -21.17 -5.50
N THR A 370 6.46 -19.95 -5.41
CA THR A 370 7.23 -18.74 -5.11
C THR A 370 7.86 -18.82 -3.72
N ASN A 371 7.08 -19.20 -2.71
CA ASN A 371 7.53 -19.18 -1.31
C ASN A 371 8.56 -20.27 -1.01
N SER A 372 8.48 -21.41 -1.70
CA SER A 372 9.39 -22.55 -1.52
C SER A 372 10.87 -22.20 -1.76
N GLY A 373 11.16 -21.19 -2.59
CA GLY A 373 12.53 -20.72 -2.87
C GLY A 373 12.76 -19.23 -2.62
N GLY A 374 11.72 -18.40 -2.72
CA GLY A 374 11.82 -16.94 -2.70
C GLY A 374 12.23 -16.36 -1.35
N CYS A 375 11.98 -17.05 -0.24
CA CYS A 375 12.33 -16.56 1.09
C CYS A 375 13.82 -16.66 1.43
N ARG A 376 14.58 -17.52 0.72
CA ARG A 376 15.97 -17.87 1.08
C ARG A 376 16.88 -16.66 1.18
N GLY A 377 16.88 -15.79 0.17
CA GLY A 377 17.76 -14.61 0.15
C GLY A 377 17.47 -13.65 1.31
N PHE A 378 16.19 -13.48 1.68
CA PHE A 378 15.82 -12.68 2.83
C PHE A 378 16.29 -13.31 4.15
N LEU A 379 16.13 -14.62 4.31
CA LEU A 379 16.57 -15.36 5.50
C LEU A 379 18.10 -15.37 5.65
N GLU A 380 18.84 -15.58 4.55
CA GLU A 380 20.32 -15.52 4.57
C GLU A 380 20.81 -14.12 4.96
N LYS A 381 20.17 -13.06 4.43
CA LYS A 381 20.47 -11.68 4.83
C LYS A 381 20.08 -11.41 6.29
N ALA A 382 18.95 -11.94 6.76
CA ALA A 382 18.54 -11.84 8.16
C ALA A 382 19.57 -12.47 9.10
N LEU A 383 20.08 -13.66 8.76
CA LEU A 383 21.11 -14.38 9.52
C LEU A 383 22.46 -13.66 9.48
N ALA A 384 22.86 -13.13 8.32
CA ALA A 384 24.10 -12.36 8.19
C ALA A 384 24.09 -11.10 9.07
N LEU A 385 22.94 -10.41 9.15
CA LEU A 385 22.74 -9.24 10.02
C LEU A 385 22.54 -9.64 11.50
N ASN A 386 21.98 -10.81 11.77
CA ASN A 386 21.67 -11.30 13.12
C ASN A 386 22.28 -12.71 13.36
N PRO A 387 23.60 -12.83 13.57
CA PRO A 387 24.27 -14.13 13.69
C PRO A 387 23.81 -14.98 14.88
N ASP A 388 23.13 -14.38 15.86
CA ASP A 388 22.54 -15.10 17.00
C ASP A 388 21.25 -15.87 16.63
N MET A 389 20.65 -15.59 15.48
CA MET A 389 19.42 -16.26 14.99
C MET A 389 19.75 -17.52 14.18
N ILE A 390 20.67 -18.35 14.66
CA ILE A 390 21.17 -19.54 13.95
C ILE A 390 20.07 -20.54 13.54
N PHE A 391 18.92 -20.51 14.22
CA PHE A 391 17.74 -21.32 13.88
C PHE A 391 17.17 -20.99 12.49
N ILE A 392 17.51 -19.84 11.91
CA ILE A 392 17.13 -19.47 10.54
C ILE A 392 17.60 -20.53 9.52
N ASN A 393 18.74 -21.21 9.75
CA ASN A 393 19.20 -22.27 8.85
C ASN A 393 18.16 -23.38 8.71
N THR A 394 17.53 -23.79 9.81
CA THR A 394 16.46 -24.79 9.79
C THR A 394 15.20 -24.26 9.10
N ILE A 395 14.89 -22.97 9.21
CA ILE A 395 13.78 -22.36 8.44
C ILE A 395 14.07 -22.48 6.94
N ILE A 396 15.29 -22.16 6.49
CA ILE A 396 15.70 -22.28 5.08
C ILE A 396 15.53 -23.73 4.60
N GLU A 397 15.98 -24.70 5.39
CA GLU A 397 15.84 -26.14 5.09
C GLU A 397 14.36 -26.56 4.97
N LEU A 398 13.48 -26.05 5.83
CA LEU A 398 12.04 -26.33 5.79
C LEU A 398 11.38 -25.78 4.52
N TYR A 399 11.70 -24.56 4.10
CA TYR A 399 11.20 -24.04 2.82
C TYR A 399 11.79 -24.78 1.62
N GLN A 400 13.08 -25.15 1.66
CA GLN A 400 13.67 -25.99 0.62
C GLN A 400 12.94 -27.34 0.52
N LYS A 401 12.55 -27.93 1.66
CA LYS A 401 11.74 -29.15 1.71
C LYS A 401 10.37 -28.98 1.06
N THR A 402 9.73 -27.83 1.24
CA THR A 402 8.49 -27.51 0.49
C THR A 402 8.74 -27.45 -1.02
N GLY A 403 9.89 -26.92 -1.47
CA GLY A 403 10.28 -26.96 -2.88
C GLY A 403 10.44 -28.38 -3.43
N HIS A 404 10.97 -29.31 -2.63
CA HIS A 404 11.02 -30.72 -3.01
C HIS A 404 9.61 -31.31 -3.18
N TYR A 405 8.74 -31.14 -2.18
CA TYR A 405 7.35 -31.61 -2.26
C TYR A 405 6.56 -31.00 -3.41
N TRP A 406 6.96 -29.82 -3.88
CA TRP A 406 6.33 -29.11 -4.99
C TRP A 406 6.63 -29.78 -6.34
N ASN A 407 7.91 -29.90 -6.71
CA ASN A 407 8.29 -30.34 -8.07
C ASN A 407 9.60 -31.13 -8.16
N ASN A 408 10.11 -31.66 -7.04
CA ASN A 408 11.38 -32.38 -7.02
C ASN A 408 11.41 -33.48 -5.94
N ASP A 409 10.41 -34.36 -5.96
CA ASP A 409 10.23 -35.47 -5.02
C ASP A 409 10.06 -36.81 -5.76
N ASN A 410 10.95 -37.07 -6.72
CA ASN A 410 11.06 -38.35 -7.43
C ASN A 410 9.74 -38.89 -8.06
N GLY A 411 8.85 -38.00 -8.50
CA GLY A 411 7.56 -38.38 -9.09
C GLY A 411 6.42 -38.54 -8.08
N GLU A 412 6.66 -38.24 -6.81
CA GLU A 412 5.65 -38.15 -5.76
C GLU A 412 5.33 -36.70 -5.37
N ASP A 413 5.97 -35.71 -5.99
CA ASP A 413 5.70 -34.28 -5.81
C ASP A 413 4.32 -33.86 -6.34
N LEU A 414 3.86 -32.69 -5.90
CA LEU A 414 2.54 -32.16 -6.25
C LEU A 414 2.36 -32.02 -7.76
N GLU A 415 3.40 -31.60 -8.48
CA GLU A 415 3.38 -31.49 -9.94
C GLU A 415 3.20 -32.87 -10.62
N ALA A 416 4.00 -33.87 -10.24
CA ALA A 416 3.89 -35.24 -10.75
C ALA A 416 2.54 -35.91 -10.42
N LEU A 417 1.93 -35.56 -9.28
CA LEU A 417 0.58 -35.99 -8.91
C LEU A 417 -0.53 -35.33 -9.75
N GLY A 418 -0.18 -34.37 -10.61
CA GLY A 418 -1.10 -33.62 -11.47
C GLY A 418 -1.80 -32.47 -10.76
N GLY A 419 -1.26 -32.03 -9.61
CA GLY A 419 -1.77 -30.93 -8.80
C GLY A 419 -0.97 -29.64 -8.96
N GLY A 420 -0.09 -29.55 -9.98
CA GLY A 420 0.72 -28.37 -10.26
C GLY A 420 0.05 -27.36 -11.21
N PHE A 421 0.85 -26.49 -11.84
CA PHE A 421 0.34 -25.40 -12.72
C PHE A 421 -0.52 -25.92 -13.88
N ASN A 422 -0.22 -27.12 -14.37
CA ASN A 422 -0.94 -27.78 -15.46
C ASN A 422 -2.05 -28.71 -14.98
N VAL A 423 -2.61 -28.45 -13.79
CA VAL A 423 -3.74 -29.21 -13.25
C VAL A 423 -4.89 -29.20 -14.25
N ARG A 424 -5.61 -30.33 -14.32
CA ARG A 424 -6.84 -30.43 -15.11
C ARG A 424 -8.01 -30.74 -14.20
N LEU A 425 -9.19 -30.25 -14.59
CA LEU A 425 -10.42 -30.49 -13.84
C LEU A 425 -10.68 -31.99 -13.61
N GLU A 426 -10.36 -32.86 -14.57
CA GLU A 426 -10.54 -34.31 -14.41
C GLU A 426 -9.65 -34.90 -13.31
N ALA A 427 -8.47 -34.31 -13.09
CA ALA A 427 -7.60 -34.70 -11.98
C ALA A 427 -8.21 -34.28 -10.64
N LEU A 428 -8.75 -33.06 -10.57
CA LEU A 428 -9.47 -32.53 -9.41
C LEU A 428 -10.84 -33.19 -9.19
N GLN A 429 -11.39 -33.91 -10.17
CA GLN A 429 -12.63 -34.68 -10.00
C GLN A 429 -12.37 -36.14 -9.62
N SER A 430 -11.17 -36.67 -9.86
CA SER A 430 -10.81 -38.03 -9.49
C SER A 430 -10.54 -38.15 -7.98
N LYS A 431 -11.40 -38.88 -7.26
CA LYS A 431 -11.26 -39.14 -5.82
C LYS A 431 -9.88 -39.69 -5.43
N SER A 432 -9.34 -40.61 -6.24
CA SER A 432 -8.00 -41.17 -5.97
C SER A 432 -6.88 -40.15 -6.15
N LYS A 433 -6.97 -39.27 -7.16
CA LYS A 433 -5.94 -38.26 -7.41
C LYS A 433 -6.00 -37.14 -6.37
N ARG A 434 -7.19 -36.62 -6.08
CA ARG A 434 -7.41 -35.62 -5.03
C ARG A 434 -6.89 -36.06 -3.68
N LYS A 435 -7.11 -37.33 -3.30
CA LYS A 435 -6.56 -37.86 -2.05
C LYS A 435 -5.04 -37.73 -1.99
N LYS A 436 -4.33 -38.13 -3.06
CA LYS A 436 -2.87 -38.02 -3.12
C LYS A 436 -2.39 -36.57 -3.05
N MET A 437 -3.08 -35.67 -3.76
CA MET A 437 -2.79 -34.23 -3.70
C MET A 437 -2.99 -33.68 -2.28
N ALA A 438 -4.10 -34.04 -1.62
CA ALA A 438 -4.40 -33.58 -0.26
C ALA A 438 -3.38 -34.10 0.76
N ASP A 439 -3.02 -35.38 0.67
CA ASP A 439 -1.99 -35.98 1.52
C ASP A 439 -0.64 -35.27 1.32
N LYS A 440 -0.28 -34.89 0.07
CA LYS A 440 0.92 -34.11 -0.22
C LYS A 440 0.84 -32.69 0.35
N LEU A 441 -0.29 -31.98 0.19
CA LEU A 441 -0.52 -30.65 0.76
C LEU A 441 -0.37 -30.60 2.28
N ARG A 442 -0.79 -31.67 2.99
CA ARG A 442 -0.61 -31.76 4.44
C ARG A 442 0.86 -31.82 4.86
N LEU A 443 1.75 -32.38 4.03
CA LEU A 443 3.19 -32.37 4.31
C LEU A 443 3.79 -30.96 4.24
N PHE A 444 3.28 -30.07 3.38
CA PHE A 444 3.66 -28.65 3.39
C PHE A 444 3.22 -27.97 4.67
N ALA A 445 2.01 -28.30 5.12
CA ALA A 445 1.44 -27.77 6.34
C ALA A 445 2.30 -28.14 7.57
N ASP A 446 2.78 -29.39 7.63
CA ASP A 446 3.68 -29.85 8.69
C ASP A 446 5.03 -29.08 8.70
N CYS A 447 5.56 -28.70 7.53
CA CYS A 447 6.73 -27.82 7.45
C CYS A 447 6.45 -26.43 8.03
N MET A 448 5.27 -25.87 7.76
CA MET A 448 4.91 -24.55 8.28
C MET A 448 4.67 -24.58 9.81
N ASP A 449 4.09 -25.65 10.34
CA ASP A 449 3.99 -25.87 11.79
C ASP A 449 5.37 -25.85 12.44
N GLU A 450 6.34 -26.55 11.84
CA GLU A 450 7.70 -26.58 12.36
C GLU A 450 8.38 -25.21 12.32
N VAL A 451 8.16 -24.41 11.27
CA VAL A 451 8.64 -23.01 11.21
C VAL A 451 8.03 -22.19 12.36
N ILE A 452 6.72 -22.28 12.57
CA ILE A 452 6.00 -21.55 13.62
C ILE A 452 6.54 -21.94 15.01
N ASP A 453 6.68 -23.23 15.28
CA ASP A 453 7.18 -23.75 16.55
C ASP A 453 8.64 -23.35 16.79
N LEU A 454 9.48 -23.41 15.75
CA LEU A 454 10.88 -23.05 15.84
C LEU A 454 11.05 -21.56 16.19
N VAL A 455 10.35 -20.68 15.49
CA VAL A 455 10.41 -19.23 15.77
C VAL A 455 9.84 -18.94 17.16
N SER A 456 8.72 -19.55 17.54
CA SER A 456 8.08 -19.31 18.85
C SER A 456 8.98 -19.72 20.03
N ARG A 457 9.68 -20.86 19.93
CA ARG A 457 10.64 -21.32 20.95
C ARG A 457 11.83 -20.39 21.12
N ASN A 458 12.31 -19.81 20.01
CA ASN A 458 13.46 -18.89 19.99
C ASN A 458 13.08 -17.43 20.30
N SER A 459 11.78 -17.08 20.22
CA SER A 459 11.27 -15.77 20.61
C SER A 459 11.09 -15.64 22.12
N ASN A 460 10.69 -16.73 22.79
CA ASN A 460 10.43 -16.77 24.24
C ASN A 460 11.68 -16.89 25.11
N THR A 461 12.84 -17.20 24.54
CA THR A 461 14.12 -17.38 25.26
C THR A 461 14.83 -16.05 25.56
N LYS A 462 14.25 -14.90 25.20
CA LYS A 462 14.82 -13.56 25.39
C LYS A 462 13.99 -12.63 26.30
N LYS A 463 13.08 -13.15 27.11
CA LYS A 463 12.43 -12.38 28.19
C LYS A 463 13.18 -12.53 29.51
#